data_AF-A0A8X6QHG2-F1
#
_entry.id   AF-A0A8X6QHG2-F1
#
_cell.length_a   1.000
_cell.length_b   1.000
_cell.length_c   1.000
_cell.angle_alpha   90.00
_cell.angle_beta   90.00
_cell.angle_gamma   90.00
#
_symmetry.space_group_name_H-M   'P 1'
#
loop_
_entity.id
_entity.type
_entity.pdbx_description
1 polymer ?
#
loop_
_entity_poly.entity_id
_entity_poly.type
_entity_poly.pdbx_seq_one_letter_code
_entity_poly.pdbx_strand_id
1 'polypeptide(L)'
;MKCETNLVAKAVHLLQDMTIFHPAIEERLLKAYSTISQYSKEDGVIGDFYNDLLVKLISDSPSSQKDNFLQHVQCQSTEYVSFGVFRSGVLASILLNQFISEVKLLFAKLCIENHDSASSFLCKKALRQMSKCLNEAAKRLVSNVDGSSTLGISELSSPIRKNLTENLSAPDYVKMKTFLSAAIKIFLRDVPKIKL
;
A
#
# COMPACT_ATOMS: atom_id res chain seq x y z
N MET A 1 33.00 12.11 -15.54
CA MET A 1 31.81 12.22 -14.68
C MET A 1 31.38 10.80 -14.35
N LYS A 2 31.68 10.29 -13.15
CA LYS A 2 31.43 8.89 -12.79
C LYS A 2 29.93 8.71 -12.58
N CYS A 3 29.34 7.72 -13.26
CA CYS A 3 27.98 7.28 -13.04
C CYS A 3 27.91 6.71 -11.61
N GLU A 4 27.55 7.54 -10.64
CA GLU A 4 27.23 7.06 -9.30
C GLU A 4 26.14 6.02 -9.45
N THR A 5 26.46 4.81 -9.01
CA THR A 5 25.52 3.72 -9.08
C THR A 5 24.44 4.04 -8.05
N ASN A 6 23.24 4.41 -8.50
CA ASN A 6 22.15 4.76 -7.61
C ASN A 6 21.73 3.49 -6.83
N LEU A 7 22.29 3.28 -5.64
CA LEU A 7 22.06 2.10 -4.80
C LEU A 7 20.60 2.05 -4.35
N VAL A 8 19.94 3.21 -4.21
CA VAL A 8 18.48 3.26 -4.02
C VAL A 8 17.76 2.65 -5.21
N ALA A 9 18.12 3.00 -6.46
CA ALA A 9 17.51 2.40 -7.65
C ALA A 9 17.76 0.87 -7.73
N LYS A 10 18.94 0.41 -7.32
CA LYS A 10 19.21 -1.04 -7.19
C LYS A 10 18.32 -1.70 -6.13
N ALA A 11 18.17 -1.09 -4.97
CA ALA A 11 17.32 -1.58 -3.90
C ALA A 11 15.84 -1.59 -4.32
N VAL A 12 15.38 -0.56 -5.02
CA VAL A 12 14.06 -0.52 -5.66
C VAL A 12 13.92 -1.73 -6.59
N HIS A 13 14.88 -2.00 -7.47
CA HIS A 13 14.80 -3.14 -8.39
C HIS A 13 14.72 -4.51 -7.69
N LEU A 14 15.40 -4.67 -6.54
CA LEU A 14 15.26 -5.88 -5.73
C LEU A 14 13.84 -6.05 -5.17
N LEU A 15 13.20 -4.94 -4.82
CA LEU A 15 11.90 -4.89 -4.14
C LEU A 15 10.71 -4.71 -5.10
N GLN A 16 10.97 -4.36 -6.36
CA GLN A 16 9.98 -4.25 -7.43
C GLN A 16 9.28 -5.59 -7.63
N ASP A 17 7.98 -5.53 -7.93
CA ASP A 17 7.10 -6.68 -8.19
C ASP A 17 6.97 -7.68 -7.04
N MET A 18 7.47 -7.34 -5.85
CA MET A 18 7.31 -8.17 -4.66
C MET A 18 5.90 -8.03 -4.08
N THR A 19 5.41 -9.12 -3.53
CA THR A 19 4.25 -9.12 -2.64
C THR A 19 4.72 -9.37 -1.21
N ILE A 20 3.96 -8.95 -0.21
CA ILE A 20 4.29 -9.25 1.20
C ILE A 20 4.34 -10.76 1.51
N PHE A 21 3.81 -11.61 0.62
CA PHE A 21 3.81 -13.08 0.75
C PHE A 21 4.87 -13.75 -0.12
N HIS A 22 5.70 -12.99 -0.83
CA HIS A 22 6.72 -13.56 -1.69
C HIS A 22 7.74 -14.33 -0.82
N PRO A 23 8.07 -15.60 -1.13
CA PRO A 23 8.90 -16.44 -0.25
C PRO A 23 10.30 -15.86 0.00
N ALA A 24 10.85 -15.14 -0.98
CA ALA A 24 12.14 -14.45 -0.84
C ALA A 24 12.06 -13.04 -0.21
N ILE A 25 10.93 -12.62 0.38
CA ILE A 25 10.75 -11.23 0.85
C ILE A 25 11.82 -10.83 1.88
N GLU A 26 12.10 -11.66 2.88
CA GLU A 26 13.11 -11.38 3.90
C GLU A 26 14.52 -11.30 3.31
N GLU A 27 14.87 -12.23 2.42
CA GLU A 27 16.17 -12.22 1.74
C GLU A 27 16.36 -10.93 0.92
N ARG A 28 15.33 -10.52 0.15
CA ARG A 28 15.39 -9.31 -0.66
C ARG A 28 15.41 -8.04 0.18
N LEU A 29 14.69 -8.01 1.30
CA LEU A 29 14.74 -6.91 2.26
C LEU A 29 16.14 -6.73 2.85
N LEU A 30 16.77 -7.82 3.31
CA LEU A 30 18.14 -7.81 3.81
C LEU A 30 19.11 -7.33 2.73
N LYS A 31 18.99 -7.85 1.52
CA LYS A 31 19.85 -7.46 0.39
C LYS A 31 19.67 -5.99 0.00
N ALA A 32 18.44 -5.48 0.02
CA ALA A 32 18.15 -4.08 -0.24
C ALA A 32 18.73 -3.17 0.86
N TYR A 33 18.58 -3.55 2.13
CA TYR A 33 19.18 -2.85 3.27
C TYR A 33 20.70 -2.79 3.15
N SER A 34 21.35 -3.93 2.94
CA SER A 34 22.80 -4.03 2.75
C SER A 34 23.30 -3.30 1.49
N THR A 35 22.43 -3.11 0.48
CA THR A 35 22.77 -2.34 -0.71
C THR A 35 22.79 -0.85 -0.42
N ILE A 36 21.81 -0.33 0.31
CA ILE A 36 21.71 1.10 0.63
C ILE A 36 22.70 1.49 1.74
N SER A 37 22.98 0.60 2.69
CA SER A 37 23.92 0.87 3.78
C SER A 37 25.34 1.17 3.30
N GLN A 38 25.69 0.78 2.07
CA GLN A 38 26.98 1.11 1.44
C GLN A 38 27.17 2.62 1.18
N TYR A 39 26.10 3.43 1.24
CA TYR A 39 26.23 4.89 1.21
C TYR A 39 26.85 5.47 2.49
N SER A 40 26.69 4.78 3.63
CA SER A 40 27.21 5.21 4.91
C SER A 40 28.55 4.52 5.21
N LYS A 41 29.45 5.23 5.88
CA LYS A 41 30.69 4.65 6.42
C LYS A 41 30.45 3.91 7.74
N GLU A 42 29.37 4.24 8.43
CA GLU A 42 28.91 3.56 9.64
C GLU A 42 27.81 2.59 9.20
N ASP A 43 28.04 1.29 9.33
CA ASP A 43 27.18 0.19 8.84
C ASP A 43 25.68 0.42 9.13
N GLY A 44 24.98 1.06 8.19
CA GLY A 44 23.65 1.60 8.45
C GLY A 44 23.02 2.33 7.28
N VAL A 45 21.69 2.39 7.28
CA VAL A 45 20.93 3.21 6.34
C VAL A 45 20.64 4.55 7.00
N ILE A 46 20.90 5.63 6.27
CA ILE A 46 20.57 6.99 6.71
C ILE A 46 19.17 7.37 6.18
N GLY A 47 18.44 8.16 6.98
CA GLY A 47 17.05 8.54 6.70
C GLY A 47 16.79 9.09 5.30
N ASP A 48 17.69 9.91 4.73
CA ASP A 48 17.54 10.43 3.36
C ASP A 48 17.43 9.32 2.30
N PHE A 49 18.29 8.30 2.37
CA PHE A 49 18.26 7.20 1.41
C PHE A 49 17.06 6.27 1.62
N TYR A 50 16.66 6.07 2.88
CA TYR A 50 15.45 5.35 3.22
C TYR A 50 14.21 6.08 2.70
N ASN A 51 14.10 7.39 2.91
CA ASN A 51 12.99 8.19 2.43
C ASN A 51 12.92 8.21 0.89
N ASP A 52 14.06 8.33 0.19
CA ASP A 52 14.13 8.24 -1.27
C ASP A 52 13.68 6.86 -1.78
N LEU A 53 14.06 5.77 -1.08
CA LEU A 53 13.57 4.43 -1.38
C LEU A 53 12.04 4.37 -1.27
N LEU A 54 11.47 4.83 -0.15
CA LEU A 54 10.02 4.80 0.09
C LEU A 54 9.26 5.56 -1.01
N VAL A 55 9.71 6.78 -1.35
CA VAL A 55 9.12 7.61 -2.41
C VAL A 55 9.08 6.87 -3.75
N LYS A 56 10.18 6.19 -4.10
CA LYS A 56 10.28 5.42 -5.34
C LYS A 56 9.41 4.17 -5.33
N LEU A 57 9.31 3.48 -4.19
CA LEU A 57 8.44 2.30 -4.08
C LEU A 57 6.97 2.67 -4.26
N ILE A 58 6.53 3.84 -3.79
CA ILE A 58 5.12 4.27 -3.90
C ILE A 58 4.87 5.23 -5.08
N SER A 59 5.71 5.21 -6.12
CA SER A 59 5.66 6.16 -7.25
C SER A 59 4.31 6.24 -7.95
N ASP A 60 3.55 5.15 -7.95
CA ASP A 60 2.28 5.03 -8.69
C ASP A 60 1.06 5.42 -7.86
N SER A 61 1.28 5.75 -6.58
CA SER A 61 0.25 6.29 -5.70
C SER A 61 -0.09 7.75 -6.08
N PRO A 62 -1.30 8.26 -5.80
CA PRO A 62 -1.58 9.67 -6.04
C PRO A 62 -0.88 10.57 -4.99
N SER A 63 -0.43 11.77 -5.40
CA SER A 63 0.50 12.64 -4.64
C SER A 63 0.03 12.93 -3.22
N SER A 64 -1.21 13.39 -3.04
CA SER A 64 -1.78 13.70 -1.71
C SER A 64 -1.80 12.52 -0.75
N GLN A 65 -1.77 11.28 -1.26
CA GLN A 65 -1.76 10.06 -0.47
C GLN A 65 -0.34 9.59 -0.19
N LYS A 66 0.60 9.84 -1.09
CA LYS A 66 2.03 9.63 -0.82
C LYS A 66 2.49 10.48 0.34
N ASP A 67 2.17 11.77 0.34
CA ASP A 67 2.61 12.69 1.40
C ASP A 67 2.06 12.24 2.76
N ASN A 68 0.79 11.84 2.80
CA ASN A 68 0.18 11.33 4.03
C ASN A 68 0.84 10.03 4.50
N PHE A 69 1.11 9.08 3.58
CA PHE A 69 1.82 7.84 3.93
C PHE A 69 3.24 8.13 4.44
N LEU A 70 4.01 8.96 3.73
CA LEU A 70 5.39 9.31 4.10
C LEU A 70 5.45 9.99 5.46
N GLN A 71 4.50 10.87 5.79
CA GLN A 71 4.41 11.47 7.13
C GLN A 71 4.32 10.44 8.27
N HIS A 72 3.86 9.22 8.01
CA HIS A 72 3.76 8.16 9.01
C HIS A 72 5.01 7.28 9.12
N VAL A 73 5.84 7.20 8.07
CA VAL A 73 6.92 6.22 7.98
C VAL A 73 8.30 6.80 7.71
N GLN A 74 8.40 8.09 7.34
CA GLN A 74 9.66 8.74 7.03
C GLN A 74 10.50 8.96 8.29
N CYS A 75 11.82 8.95 8.11
CA CYS A 75 12.80 9.28 9.14
C CYS A 75 13.37 10.69 8.93
N GLN A 76 14.04 11.26 9.94
CA GLN A 76 14.81 12.49 9.77
C GLN A 76 16.00 12.22 8.84
N SER A 77 16.44 13.22 8.07
CA SER A 77 17.46 13.07 7.03
C SER A 77 18.72 12.33 7.47
N THR A 78 19.25 12.64 8.66
CA THR A 78 20.48 12.04 9.20
C THR A 78 20.23 10.96 10.25
N GLU A 79 18.96 10.55 10.44
CA GLU A 79 18.61 9.50 11.41
C GLU A 79 19.17 8.16 10.95
N TYR A 80 19.70 7.41 11.91
CA TYR A 80 20.07 6.01 11.69
C TYR A 80 18.80 5.16 11.60
N VAL A 81 18.57 4.56 10.44
CA VAL A 81 17.45 3.69 10.16
C VAL A 81 17.89 2.24 10.37
N SER A 82 17.44 1.63 11.47
CA SER A 82 17.70 0.22 11.74
C SER A 82 17.01 -0.69 10.71
N PHE A 83 17.49 -1.94 10.58
CA PHE A 83 16.84 -2.91 9.69
C PHE A 83 15.36 -3.14 10.05
N GLY A 84 14.97 -3.09 11.32
CA GLY A 84 13.58 -3.25 11.75
C GLY A 84 12.67 -2.11 11.27
N VAL A 85 13.14 -0.87 11.36
CA VAL A 85 12.45 0.33 10.85
C VAL A 85 12.37 0.27 9.32
N PHE A 86 13.50 -0.01 8.66
CA PHE A 86 13.58 -0.18 7.21
C PHE A 86 12.59 -1.24 6.72
N ARG A 87 12.63 -2.45 7.31
CA ARG A 87 11.77 -3.57 6.96
C ARG A 87 10.29 -3.19 7.08
N SER A 88 9.92 -2.58 8.19
CA SER A 88 8.56 -2.13 8.46
C SER A 88 8.05 -1.14 7.43
N GLY A 89 8.85 -0.10 7.13
CA GLY A 89 8.50 0.91 6.13
C GLY A 89 8.37 0.35 4.73
N VAL A 90 9.34 -0.48 4.29
CA VAL A 90 9.34 -1.10 2.97
C VAL A 90 8.15 -2.05 2.79
N LEU A 91 7.85 -2.89 3.79
CA LEU A 91 6.68 -3.78 3.75
C LEU A 91 5.38 -2.98 3.69
N ALA A 92 5.27 -1.87 4.42
CA ALA A 92 4.11 -0.99 4.35
C ALA A 92 3.95 -0.36 2.95
N SER A 93 5.05 0.04 2.30
CA SER A 93 5.03 0.56 0.92
C SER A 93 4.57 -0.50 -0.09
N ILE A 94 5.09 -1.73 0.02
CA ILE A 94 4.68 -2.86 -0.83
C ILE A 94 3.18 -3.14 -0.63
N LEU A 95 2.73 -3.21 0.62
CA LEU A 95 1.33 -3.47 0.94
C LEU A 95 0.39 -2.38 0.42
N LEU A 96 0.80 -1.11 0.48
CA LEU A 96 0.04 0.01 -0.09
C LEU A 96 -0.14 -0.15 -1.61
N ASN A 97 0.89 -0.53 -2.35
CA ASN A 97 0.80 -0.75 -3.80
C ASN A 97 -0.13 -1.92 -4.16
N GLN A 98 -0.05 -3.02 -3.39
CA GLN A 98 -0.95 -4.15 -3.54
C GLN A 98 -2.39 -3.74 -3.29
N PHE A 99 -2.64 -3.00 -2.21
CA PHE A 99 -3.95 -2.44 -1.87
C PHE A 99 -4.49 -1.56 -3.00
N ILE A 100 -3.69 -0.62 -3.52
CA ILE A 100 -4.10 0.26 -4.62
C ILE A 100 -4.51 -0.55 -5.85
N SER A 101 -3.76 -1.60 -6.18
CA SER A 101 -4.07 -2.49 -7.30
C SER A 101 -5.40 -3.22 -7.09
N GLU A 102 -5.63 -3.78 -5.90
CA GLU A 102 -6.90 -4.43 -5.57
C GLU A 102 -8.09 -3.46 -5.59
N VAL A 103 -7.91 -2.23 -5.12
CA VAL A 103 -8.94 -1.17 -5.16
C VAL A 103 -9.29 -0.78 -6.59
N LYS A 104 -8.29 -0.64 -7.47
CA LYS A 104 -8.51 -0.35 -8.89
C LYS A 104 -9.30 -1.48 -9.56
N LEU A 105 -8.93 -2.73 -9.30
CA LEU A 105 -9.65 -3.91 -9.81
C LEU A 105 -11.09 -3.97 -9.28
N LEU A 106 -11.29 -3.71 -7.98
CA LEU A 106 -12.62 -3.65 -7.39
C LEU A 106 -13.46 -2.56 -8.07
N PHE A 107 -12.93 -1.35 -8.25
CA PHE A 107 -13.67 -0.26 -8.88
C PHE A 107 -14.04 -0.58 -10.34
N ALA A 108 -13.14 -1.17 -11.11
CA ALA A 108 -13.46 -1.64 -12.47
C ALA A 108 -14.62 -2.64 -12.47
N LYS A 109 -14.68 -3.54 -11.47
CA LYS A 109 -15.81 -4.44 -11.25
C LYS A 109 -17.06 -3.77 -10.67
N LEU A 110 -17.03 -2.49 -10.26
CA LEU A 110 -18.21 -1.72 -9.82
C LEU A 110 -18.77 -0.83 -10.93
N CYS A 111 -17.95 -0.46 -11.91
CA CYS A 111 -18.39 0.24 -13.11
C CYS A 111 -19.41 -0.60 -13.89
N ILE A 112 -20.42 0.07 -14.44
CA ILE A 112 -21.32 -0.54 -15.43
C ILE A 112 -20.57 -0.55 -16.77
N GLU A 113 -20.87 -1.53 -17.64
CA GLU A 113 -20.23 -1.63 -18.97
C GLU A 113 -20.25 -0.27 -19.71
N ASN A 114 -19.11 0.10 -20.28
CA ASN A 114 -18.88 1.36 -21.01
C ASN A 114 -18.91 2.66 -20.19
N HIS A 115 -18.86 2.60 -18.86
CA HIS A 115 -18.72 3.77 -17.99
C HIS A 115 -17.39 3.80 -17.22
N ASP A 116 -16.77 4.99 -17.14
CA ASP A 116 -15.55 5.28 -16.35
C ASP A 116 -15.87 5.57 -14.86
N SER A 117 -17.12 5.35 -14.46
CA SER A 117 -17.65 5.71 -13.16
C SER A 117 -18.60 4.65 -12.62
N ALA A 118 -18.71 4.61 -11.29
CA ALA A 118 -19.53 3.64 -10.58
C ALA A 118 -20.57 4.38 -9.72
N SER A 119 -21.71 3.74 -9.46
CA SER A 119 -22.75 4.30 -8.59
C SER A 119 -22.18 4.65 -7.21
N SER A 120 -22.49 5.85 -6.71
CA SER A 120 -22.11 6.32 -5.38
C SER A 120 -22.55 5.35 -4.27
N PHE A 121 -23.71 4.71 -4.43
CA PHE A 121 -24.19 3.67 -3.52
C PHE A 121 -23.27 2.45 -3.48
N LEU A 122 -22.91 1.92 -4.67
CA LEU A 122 -21.99 0.80 -4.81
C LEU A 122 -20.62 1.11 -4.21
N CYS A 123 -20.08 2.30 -4.52
CA CYS A 123 -18.84 2.78 -3.96
C CYS A 123 -18.88 2.88 -2.42
N LYS A 124 -19.93 3.47 -1.84
CA LYS A 124 -20.09 3.57 -0.38
C LYS A 124 -20.16 2.19 0.27
N LYS A 125 -20.90 1.25 -0.33
CA LYS A 125 -21.00 -0.12 0.17
C LYS A 125 -19.66 -0.85 0.12
N ALA A 126 -18.92 -0.67 -0.97
CA ALA A 126 -17.57 -1.21 -1.14
C ALA A 126 -16.59 -0.69 -0.09
N LEU A 127 -16.54 0.63 0.12
CA LEU A 127 -15.67 1.25 1.11
C LEU A 127 -15.99 0.76 2.53
N ARG A 128 -17.27 0.59 2.87
CA ARG A 128 -17.69 0.05 4.18
C ARG A 128 -17.25 -1.39 4.37
N GLN A 129 -17.41 -2.25 3.37
CA GLN A 129 -16.96 -3.64 3.47
C GLN A 129 -15.43 -3.75 3.54
N MET A 130 -14.73 -2.96 2.74
CA MET A 130 -13.27 -2.88 2.76
C MET A 130 -12.74 -2.50 4.15
N SER A 131 -13.32 -1.47 4.78
CA SER A 131 -12.95 -1.09 6.15
C SER A 131 -13.17 -2.22 7.15
N LYS A 132 -14.25 -2.99 7.02
CA LYS A 132 -14.47 -4.18 7.87
C LYS A 132 -13.40 -5.25 7.65
N CYS A 133 -13.11 -5.60 6.40
CA CYS A 133 -12.09 -6.59 6.07
C CYS A 133 -10.70 -6.19 6.56
N LEU A 134 -10.32 -4.92 6.39
CA LEU A 134 -9.04 -4.39 6.88
C LEU A 134 -8.94 -4.44 8.41
N ASN A 135 -9.99 -4.06 9.13
CA ASN A 135 -10.01 -4.16 10.59
C ASN A 135 -9.91 -5.61 11.08
N GLU A 136 -10.57 -6.56 10.41
CA GLU A 136 -10.46 -7.97 10.77
C GLU A 136 -9.07 -8.55 10.42
N ALA A 137 -8.47 -8.15 9.30
CA ALA A 137 -7.10 -8.52 8.95
C ALA A 137 -6.09 -7.94 9.96
N ALA A 138 -6.25 -6.68 10.35
CA ALA A 138 -5.42 -6.03 11.37
C ALA A 138 -5.49 -6.77 12.72
N LYS A 139 -6.69 -7.16 13.17
CA LYS A 139 -6.86 -7.97 14.39
C LYS A 139 -6.14 -9.32 14.32
N ARG A 140 -6.20 -10.01 13.17
CA ARG A 140 -5.52 -11.31 12.96
C ARG A 140 -4.00 -11.19 12.98
N LEU A 141 -3.46 -10.11 12.41
CA LEU A 141 -2.03 -9.81 12.41
C LEU A 141 -1.52 -9.54 13.84
N VAL A 142 -2.33 -8.91 14.69
CA VAL A 142 -1.99 -8.70 16.11
C VAL A 142 -2.10 -9.99 16.93
N SER A 143 -2.95 -10.94 16.52
CA SER A 143 -3.17 -12.19 17.25
C SER A 143 -2.24 -13.36 16.85
N ASN A 144 -1.18 -13.12 16.08
CA ASN A 144 -0.19 -14.14 15.65
C ASN A 144 -0.80 -15.43 15.05
N VAL A 145 -1.86 -15.32 14.24
CA VAL A 145 -2.39 -16.51 13.54
C VAL A 145 -1.70 -16.60 12.17
N ASP A 146 -0.90 -17.66 12.01
CA ASP A 146 -0.18 -18.07 10.79
C ASP A 146 -1.13 -18.34 9.61
N GLY A 147 -1.68 -17.27 9.04
CA GLY A 147 -2.51 -17.33 7.85
C GLY A 147 -1.98 -16.39 6.79
N SER A 148 -1.55 -16.95 5.65
CA SER A 148 -1.35 -16.24 4.38
C SER A 148 -2.65 -15.51 4.01
N SER A 149 -2.81 -14.29 4.47
CA SER A 149 -4.06 -13.53 4.37
C SER A 149 -3.89 -12.45 3.31
N THR A 150 -4.09 -12.81 2.05
CA THR A 150 -4.30 -11.80 1.00
C THR A 150 -5.47 -10.89 1.41
N LEU A 151 -5.38 -9.58 1.12
CA LEU A 151 -6.38 -8.60 1.58
C LEU A 151 -7.79 -8.91 1.06
N GLY A 152 -7.92 -9.68 -0.04
CA GLY A 152 -9.19 -10.23 -0.52
C GLY A 152 -10.17 -9.15 -1.01
N ILE A 153 -9.72 -7.92 -1.22
CA ILE A 153 -10.60 -6.76 -1.46
C ILE A 153 -11.21 -6.85 -2.86
N SER A 154 -10.48 -7.45 -3.81
CA SER A 154 -10.95 -7.62 -5.19
C SER A 154 -12.15 -8.57 -5.33
N GLU A 155 -12.41 -9.42 -4.32
CA GLU A 155 -13.51 -10.39 -4.28
C GLU A 155 -14.84 -9.77 -3.80
N LEU A 156 -14.78 -8.56 -3.21
CA LEU A 156 -15.94 -7.89 -2.62
C LEU A 156 -17.02 -7.50 -3.66
N SER A 157 -16.67 -7.41 -4.94
CA SER A 157 -17.55 -6.95 -6.03
C SER A 157 -18.87 -7.74 -6.15
N SER A 158 -18.83 -9.07 -6.11
CA SER A 158 -20.00 -9.95 -6.27
C SER A 158 -21.05 -9.78 -5.17
N PRO A 159 -20.71 -9.92 -3.87
CA PRO A 159 -21.68 -9.71 -2.80
C PRO A 159 -22.18 -8.26 -2.73
N ILE A 160 -21.37 -7.28 -3.10
CA ILE A 160 -21.79 -5.86 -3.14
C ILE A 160 -22.91 -5.66 -4.18
N ARG A 161 -22.75 -6.20 -5.40
CA ARG A 161 -23.74 -6.07 -6.49
C ARG A 161 -25.05 -6.83 -6.21
N LYS A 162 -25.01 -7.99 -5.54
CA LYS A 162 -26.22 -8.78 -5.22
C LYS A 162 -27.23 -8.03 -4.34
N ASN A 163 -26.78 -7.01 -3.61
CA ASN A 163 -27.64 -6.22 -2.73
C ASN A 163 -28.19 -4.95 -3.40
N LEU A 164 -28.12 -4.85 -4.73
CA LEU A 164 -28.60 -3.68 -5.49
C LEU A 164 -30.10 -3.74 -5.80
N THR A 165 -30.80 -4.84 -5.48
CA THR A 165 -32.20 -5.07 -5.87
C THR A 165 -33.22 -4.20 -5.14
N GLU A 166 -32.83 -3.35 -4.19
CA GLU A 166 -33.78 -2.53 -3.45
C GLU A 166 -33.32 -1.07 -3.35
N ASN A 167 -34.09 -0.20 -4.01
CA ASN A 167 -34.18 1.24 -3.79
C ASN A 167 -32.94 2.08 -4.11
N LEU A 168 -32.88 2.65 -5.31
CA LEU A 168 -32.03 3.82 -5.56
C LEU A 168 -32.74 4.92 -6.34
N SER A 169 -32.85 6.07 -5.67
CA SER A 169 -33.00 7.40 -6.26
C SER A 169 -31.82 7.71 -7.20
N ALA A 170 -32.01 8.67 -8.11
CA ALA A 170 -31.11 9.03 -9.22
C ALA A 170 -29.60 8.84 -8.91
N PRO A 171 -28.86 8.10 -9.74
CA PRO A 171 -27.49 7.71 -9.41
C PRO A 171 -26.52 8.87 -9.56
N ASP A 172 -26.02 9.38 -8.44
CA ASP A 172 -24.73 10.08 -8.42
C ASP A 172 -23.62 9.08 -8.75
N TYR A 173 -22.71 9.46 -9.65
CA TYR A 173 -21.59 8.64 -10.09
C TYR A 173 -20.27 9.11 -9.46
N VAL A 174 -19.42 8.14 -9.13
CA VAL A 174 -18.11 8.36 -8.52
C VAL A 174 -17.03 7.91 -9.50
N LYS A 175 -16.04 8.76 -9.74
CA LYS A 175 -14.85 8.45 -10.55
C LYS A 175 -13.78 7.71 -9.74
N MET A 176 -12.91 6.98 -10.44
CA MET A 176 -11.80 6.21 -9.85
C MET A 176 -10.98 7.03 -8.85
N LYS A 177 -10.58 8.26 -9.23
CA LYS A 177 -9.76 9.14 -8.37
C LYS A 177 -10.39 9.38 -7.01
N THR A 178 -11.70 9.66 -6.99
CA THR A 178 -12.45 9.93 -5.75
C THR A 178 -12.59 8.66 -4.91
N PHE A 179 -12.90 7.53 -5.55
CA PHE A 179 -13.02 6.25 -4.87
C PHE A 179 -11.69 5.79 -4.26
N LEU A 180 -10.60 5.85 -5.04
CA LEU A 180 -9.26 5.49 -4.60
C LEU A 180 -8.79 6.38 -3.44
N SER A 181 -9.04 7.70 -3.51
CA SER A 181 -8.72 8.59 -2.42
C SER A 181 -9.46 8.23 -1.13
N ALA A 182 -10.72 7.80 -1.20
CA ALA A 182 -11.46 7.36 -0.02
C ALA A 182 -10.94 6.02 0.51
N ALA A 183 -10.61 5.08 -0.37
CA ALA A 183 -10.04 3.78 0.00
C ALA A 183 -8.68 3.92 0.69
N ILE A 184 -7.78 4.76 0.18
CA ILE A 184 -6.47 4.98 0.80
C ILE A 184 -6.62 5.63 2.19
N LYS A 185 -7.56 6.55 2.38
CA LYS A 185 -7.86 7.10 3.73
C LYS A 185 -8.28 6.01 4.71
N ILE A 186 -9.04 5.01 4.25
CA ILE A 186 -9.43 3.85 5.08
C ILE A 186 -8.19 3.00 5.39
N PHE A 187 -7.36 2.71 4.39
CA PHE A 187 -6.11 1.96 4.57
C PHE A 187 -5.21 2.61 5.63
N LEU A 188 -4.92 3.90 5.50
CA LEU A 188 -4.04 4.62 6.44
C LEU A 188 -4.63 4.74 7.85
N ARG A 189 -5.96 4.63 8.00
CA ARG A 189 -6.65 4.64 9.30
C ARG A 189 -6.70 3.24 9.95
N ASP A 190 -6.95 2.20 9.15
CA ASP A 190 -7.34 0.86 9.64
C ASP A 190 -6.19 -0.15 9.59
N VAL A 191 -5.15 0.06 8.77
CA VAL A 191 -3.94 -0.75 8.82
C VAL A 191 -3.18 -0.38 10.10
N PRO A 192 -2.68 -1.38 10.87
CA PRO A 192 -1.98 -1.11 12.11
C PRO A 192 -0.92 -0.04 11.87
N LYS A 193 -0.88 0.98 12.73
CA LYS A 193 0.30 1.82 12.86
C LYS A 193 1.41 0.86 13.25
N ILE A 194 2.21 0.43 12.26
CA ILE A 194 3.41 -0.35 12.52
C ILE A 194 4.23 0.57 13.41
N LYS A 195 4.25 0.28 14.71
CA LYS A 195 5.04 1.06 15.66
C LYS A 195 6.48 0.87 15.21
N LEU A 196 7.06 1.95 14.72
CA LEU A 196 8.50 2.11 14.52
C LEU A 196 9.21 1.90 15.86
#